data_AF-A0A319DUP1-F1
#
_entry.id   AF-A0A319DUP1-F1
#
_cell.length_a   1.000
_cell.length_b   1.000
_cell.length_c   1.000
_cell.angle_alpha   90.00
_cell.angle_beta   90.00
_cell.angle_gamma   90.00
#
_symmetry.space_group_name_H-M   'P 1'
#
loop_
_entity.id
_entity.type
_entity.pdbx_description
1 polymer ?
#
loop_
_entity_poly.entity_id
_entity_poly.type
_entity_poly.pdbx_seq_one_letter_code
_entity_poly.pdbx_strand_id
1 'polypeptide(L)'
;MAPDLPPLEKHLVVSCFIFKSNDPSEEPEAKHKKPEVEVALFKRSDEVHTYPNHLAPISGTIESIDACPLAAAWRELQEETGLDTKTLTHWRTGKPFTFPDPSVHREWTIHPFAFKLTSPNTTSITPNWEHTDWEWYDPQDMITTTNNSIRTVPRLRASLRRVYFESTFPPRAAATLSCGLDRLRNDHGSGAQELTSSALLIFRDFILQMNNVLVAYPEDSWKKLRLAAWHIIKNGRESMGAATMNALIAVLQEIEEIQEDEKARTKCGNHTWERVLMVLDHHLASRTSRAEQVKEGFTHYLRFRFGEAKEKLTILTVSASSTIRDSILDAYAALEIGALELRVLESRPLFEGVSVAASVVSGFRSRFKDTPGKELKVKVYTDASAAVAAEGVDLLLLGADRISAMKGVSNKTGSLPAALSVRNVSPEAQVVVLSDLDKINCPGSVVDDEHEEENDPAEVVSAWRNDGVNAVKVLEEAMKGTYLEGEALSTVQVKNVYFEWVPLYMVDAFVSEEGVMDESRIREKSLELGETVGRYFDDL
;
A
#
# COMPACT_ATOMS: atom_id res chain seq x y z
N MET A 1 20.41 -18.42 44.14
CA MET A 1 19.48 -18.10 43.04
C MET A 1 19.30 -16.60 43.06
N ALA A 2 19.71 -15.90 42.01
CA ALA A 2 19.37 -14.49 41.87
C ALA A 2 17.85 -14.40 41.70
N PRO A 3 17.14 -13.44 42.32
CA PRO A 3 15.72 -13.27 42.10
C PRO A 3 15.48 -12.92 40.63
N ASP A 4 14.55 -13.61 39.98
CA ASP A 4 14.09 -13.27 38.62
C ASP A 4 13.60 -11.82 38.64
N LEU A 5 14.28 -10.95 37.90
CA LEU A 5 13.84 -9.58 37.69
C LEU A 5 12.49 -9.61 36.95
N PRO A 6 11.54 -8.71 37.31
CA PRO A 6 10.28 -8.63 36.59
C PRO A 6 10.53 -8.37 35.08
N PRO A 7 9.66 -8.89 34.19
CA PRO A 7 9.78 -8.63 32.77
C PRO A 7 9.64 -7.12 32.49
N LEU A 8 10.44 -6.60 31.55
CA LEU A 8 10.40 -5.18 31.17
C LEU A 8 9.00 -4.77 30.68
N GLU A 9 8.57 -3.58 31.07
CA GLU A 9 7.29 -3.02 30.60
C GLU A 9 7.42 -2.64 29.11
N LYS A 10 6.50 -3.12 28.27
CA LYS A 10 6.51 -2.85 26.82
C LYS A 10 5.85 -1.52 26.51
N HIS A 11 6.56 -0.65 25.81
CA HIS A 11 6.07 0.67 25.40
C HIS A 11 6.19 0.82 23.89
N LEU A 12 5.07 1.15 23.25
CA LEU A 12 5.00 1.43 21.82
C LEU A 12 5.01 2.95 21.62
N VAL A 13 5.94 3.46 20.82
CA VAL A 13 6.10 4.91 20.62
C VAL A 13 6.28 5.26 19.15
N VAL A 14 5.79 6.44 18.76
CA VAL A 14 6.03 7.03 17.44
C VAL A 14 7.23 7.97 17.48
N SER A 15 7.91 8.09 16.34
CA SER A 15 9.01 9.04 16.15
C SER A 15 8.82 9.75 14.82
N CYS A 16 8.30 10.98 14.86
CA CYS A 16 7.86 11.75 13.72
C CYS A 16 8.90 12.82 13.33
N PHE A 17 9.51 12.65 12.16
CA PHE A 17 10.47 13.59 11.58
C PHE A 17 9.79 14.49 10.57
N ILE A 18 9.89 15.80 10.75
CA ILE A 18 9.37 16.79 9.81
C ILE A 18 10.50 17.24 8.89
N PHE A 19 10.27 17.13 7.59
CA PHE A 19 11.22 17.50 6.54
C PHE A 19 10.71 18.69 5.73
N LYS A 20 11.65 19.51 5.26
CA LYS A 20 11.41 20.50 4.21
C LYS A 20 12.40 20.31 3.06
N SER A 21 11.93 20.58 1.85
CA SER A 21 12.80 20.72 0.68
C SER A 21 13.21 22.17 0.55
N ASN A 22 14.49 22.42 0.29
CA ASN A 22 15.00 23.76 0.01
C ASN A 22 14.92 24.04 -1.49
N ASP A 23 14.47 25.25 -1.85
CA ASP A 23 14.41 25.67 -3.25
C ASP A 23 15.85 25.87 -3.77
N PRO A 24 16.28 25.16 -4.84
CA PRO A 24 17.61 25.34 -5.42
C PRO A 24 17.83 26.73 -6.04
N SER A 25 16.77 27.56 -6.17
CA SER A 25 16.83 28.93 -6.67
C SER A 25 17.06 29.99 -5.59
N GLU A 26 17.00 29.64 -4.30
CA GLU A 26 17.40 30.55 -3.22
C GLU A 26 18.93 30.72 -3.21
N GLU A 27 19.41 31.96 -3.29
CA GLU A 27 20.85 32.26 -3.25
C GLU A 27 21.48 31.71 -1.95
N PRO A 28 22.60 30.98 -2.01
CA PRO A 28 23.25 30.47 -0.82
C PRO A 28 23.81 31.61 0.02
N GLU A 29 23.11 31.97 1.10
CA GLU A 29 23.66 32.77 2.18
C GLU A 29 24.72 31.93 2.91
N ALA A 30 26.00 32.13 2.56
CA ALA A 30 27.23 31.61 3.18
C ALA A 30 27.96 30.44 2.50
N LYS A 31 29.25 30.29 2.89
CA LYS A 31 30.33 29.46 2.31
C LYS A 31 30.09 27.94 2.32
N HIS A 32 28.90 27.47 2.68
CA HIS A 32 28.52 26.06 2.68
C HIS A 32 27.26 25.87 1.85
N LYS A 33 27.28 24.88 0.96
CA LYS A 33 26.12 24.54 0.12
C LYS A 33 24.98 24.08 1.05
N LYS A 34 23.86 24.81 1.06
CA LYS A 34 22.65 24.45 1.82
C LYS A 34 22.22 23.02 1.41
N PRO A 35 21.86 22.14 2.36
CA PRO A 35 21.40 20.80 2.03
C PRO A 35 20.08 20.88 1.25
N GLU A 36 19.85 19.92 0.35
CA GLU A 36 18.65 19.84 -0.48
C GLU A 36 17.39 19.59 0.38
N VAL A 37 17.56 18.88 1.49
CA VAL A 37 16.50 18.54 2.44
C VAL A 37 17.03 18.78 3.85
N GLU A 38 16.20 19.36 4.71
CA GLU A 38 16.48 19.54 6.14
C GLU A 38 15.43 18.83 6.99
N VAL A 39 15.81 18.44 8.21
CA VAL A 39 14.94 17.82 9.21
C VAL A 39 14.82 18.70 10.45
N ALA A 40 13.61 18.91 10.95
CA ALA A 40 13.38 19.64 12.18
C ALA A 40 13.67 18.74 13.39
N LEU A 41 14.43 19.26 14.35
CA LEU A 41 14.63 18.64 15.66
C LEU A 41 14.29 19.66 16.76
N PHE A 42 13.69 19.15 17.82
CA PHE A 42 13.12 19.92 18.90
C PHE A 42 13.91 19.71 20.17
N LYS A 43 14.25 20.81 20.85
CA LYS A 43 14.93 20.77 22.14
C LYS A 43 13.89 20.58 23.23
N ARG A 44 13.88 19.38 23.82
CA ARG A 44 12.98 19.01 24.93
C ARG A 44 13.17 19.95 26.13
N SER A 45 12.06 20.36 26.73
CA SER A 45 12.03 21.28 27.88
C SER A 45 12.54 20.63 29.16
N ASP A 46 12.64 21.42 30.23
CA ASP A 46 12.96 20.89 31.57
C ASP A 46 11.75 20.23 32.26
N GLU A 47 10.54 20.41 31.71
CA GLU A 47 9.29 19.91 32.30
C GLU A 47 9.01 18.45 31.94
N VAL A 48 9.66 17.91 30.90
CA VAL A 48 9.47 16.52 30.49
C VAL A 48 10.19 15.54 31.43
N HIS A 49 9.58 14.36 31.64
CA HIS A 49 10.12 13.34 32.53
C HIS A 49 11.38 12.62 31.99
N THR A 50 11.55 12.58 30.67
CA THR A 50 12.62 11.82 30.01
C THR A 50 13.45 12.68 29.08
N TYR A 51 14.78 12.59 29.24
CA TYR A 51 15.78 13.25 28.39
C TYR A 51 15.60 14.78 28.24
N PRO A 52 15.47 15.55 29.34
CA PRO A 52 15.36 17.01 29.24
C PRO A 52 16.59 17.61 28.55
N ASN A 53 16.40 18.73 27.82
CA ASN A 53 17.43 19.42 27.02
C ASN A 53 18.07 18.60 25.90
N HIS A 54 17.53 17.44 25.53
CA HIS A 54 18.00 16.68 24.37
C HIS A 54 17.22 17.06 23.13
N LEU A 55 17.88 17.02 21.97
CA LEU A 55 17.21 17.11 20.67
C LEU A 55 16.44 15.82 20.38
N ALA A 56 15.20 15.98 19.92
CA ALA A 56 14.26 14.90 19.65
C ALA A 56 13.49 15.17 18.35
N PRO A 57 12.93 14.12 17.71
CA PRO A 57 11.79 14.31 16.83
C PRO A 57 10.55 14.59 17.68
N ILE A 58 9.41 14.83 17.01
CA ILE A 58 8.10 14.74 17.66
C ILE A 58 7.86 13.27 18.02
N SER A 59 7.42 12.98 19.23
CA SER A 59 7.34 11.59 19.69
C SER A 59 6.41 11.44 20.88
N GLY A 60 5.55 10.43 20.82
CA GLY A 60 4.73 10.05 21.96
C GLY A 60 4.29 8.61 21.92
N THR A 61 3.46 8.25 22.90
CA THR A 61 3.04 6.87 23.14
C THR A 61 1.87 6.53 22.23
N ILE A 62 1.86 5.31 21.70
CA ILE A 62 0.71 4.80 20.96
C ILE A 62 -0.32 4.35 22.00
N GLU A 63 -1.44 5.08 22.08
CA GLU A 63 -2.49 4.83 23.05
C GLU A 63 -3.52 3.82 22.52
N SER A 64 -4.32 3.23 23.42
CA SER A 64 -5.38 2.29 23.04
C SER A 64 -6.50 2.91 22.21
N ILE A 65 -6.62 4.24 22.22
CA ILE A 65 -7.59 4.98 21.40
C ILE A 65 -7.10 5.20 19.97
N ASP A 66 -5.80 5.07 19.72
CA ASP A 66 -5.23 5.27 18.40
C ASP A 66 -5.55 4.05 17.52
N ALA A 67 -6.18 4.30 16.37
CA ALA A 67 -6.55 3.21 15.45
C ALA A 67 -5.34 2.45 14.89
N CYS A 68 -4.21 3.16 14.70
CA CYS A 68 -2.95 2.59 14.23
C CYS A 68 -1.77 3.51 14.62
N PRO A 69 -0.49 3.05 14.50
CA PRO A 69 0.68 3.87 14.80
C PRO A 69 0.75 5.19 14.01
N LEU A 70 0.24 5.23 12.77
CA LEU A 70 0.21 6.47 11.99
C LEU A 70 -0.84 7.46 12.52
N ALA A 71 -1.95 6.97 13.11
CA ALA A 71 -2.93 7.83 13.76
C ALA A 71 -2.34 8.51 15.01
N ALA A 72 -1.59 7.74 15.82
CA ALA A 72 -0.82 8.29 16.94
C ALA A 72 0.18 9.35 16.46
N ALA A 73 0.91 9.08 15.38
CA ALA A 73 1.84 10.04 14.78
C ALA A 73 1.18 11.37 14.40
N TRP A 74 -0.02 11.33 13.82
CA TRP A 74 -0.79 12.55 13.48
C TRP A 74 -1.27 13.30 14.72
N ARG A 75 -1.71 12.58 15.77
CA ARG A 75 -2.10 13.18 17.05
C ARG A 75 -0.93 13.92 17.70
N GLU A 76 0.22 13.26 17.85
CA GLU A 76 1.43 13.86 18.44
C GLU A 76 1.92 15.08 17.63
N LEU A 77 1.89 15.01 16.29
CA LEU A 77 2.21 16.17 15.45
C LEU A 77 1.27 17.36 15.73
N GLN A 78 -0.03 17.11 15.81
CA GLN A 78 -1.00 18.16 16.09
C GLN A 78 -0.82 18.76 17.49
N GLU A 79 -0.58 17.92 18.50
CA GLU A 79 -0.46 18.31 19.90
C GLU A 79 0.85 19.05 20.19
N GLU A 80 1.96 18.59 19.61
CA GLU A 80 3.30 19.13 19.88
C GLU A 80 3.69 20.29 18.96
N THR A 81 3.12 20.39 17.75
CA THR A 81 3.54 21.40 16.75
C THR A 81 2.42 22.25 16.17
N GLY A 82 1.16 21.85 16.38
CA GLY A 82 -0.01 22.45 15.74
C GLY A 82 -0.19 22.08 14.27
N LEU A 83 0.66 21.20 13.72
CA LEU A 83 0.62 20.78 12.33
C LEU A 83 -0.35 19.62 12.09
N ASP A 84 -1.04 19.69 10.95
CA ASP A 84 -2.09 18.78 10.53
C ASP A 84 -1.86 18.24 9.11
N THR A 85 -2.84 17.49 8.60
CA THR A 85 -2.84 16.94 7.24
C THR A 85 -2.91 18.00 6.12
N LYS A 86 -3.13 19.28 6.43
CA LYS A 86 -3.12 20.39 5.45
C LYS A 86 -1.71 20.98 5.28
N THR A 87 -0.94 20.96 6.35
CA THR A 87 0.42 21.52 6.42
C THR A 87 1.51 20.46 6.20
N LEU A 88 1.19 19.19 6.48
CA LEU A 88 2.07 18.06 6.30
C LEU A 88 1.48 17.00 5.38
N THR A 89 2.36 16.31 4.67
CA THR A 89 2.04 15.06 3.97
C THR A 89 2.91 13.94 4.53
N HIS A 90 2.32 12.79 4.82
CA HIS A 90 3.07 11.59 5.19
C HIS A 90 4.02 11.23 4.02
N TRP A 91 5.33 11.27 4.29
CA TRP A 91 6.34 11.03 3.27
C TRP A 91 6.85 9.60 3.32
N ARG A 92 7.29 9.09 4.48
CA ARG A 92 7.81 7.71 4.58
C ARG A 92 7.52 7.11 5.94
N THR A 93 7.24 5.82 5.95
CA THR A 93 7.30 4.96 7.13
C THR A 93 8.63 4.23 7.17
N GLY A 94 9.30 4.28 8.32
CA GLY A 94 10.51 3.52 8.60
C GLY A 94 10.17 2.21 9.31
N LYS A 95 11.01 1.19 9.13
CA LYS A 95 10.74 -0.13 9.71
C LYS A 95 10.79 -0.04 11.25
N PRO A 96 9.73 -0.46 11.98
CA PRO A 96 9.75 -0.47 13.44
C PRO A 96 10.90 -1.30 14.02
N PHE A 97 11.37 -0.95 15.20
CA PHE A 97 12.42 -1.69 15.89
C PHE A 97 12.28 -1.63 17.40
N THR A 98 12.68 -2.71 18.06
CA THR A 98 12.56 -2.89 19.50
C THR A 98 13.93 -2.90 20.17
N PHE A 99 14.06 -2.28 21.34
CA PHE A 99 15.25 -2.38 22.17
C PHE A 99 14.91 -2.32 23.68
N PRO A 100 15.64 -3.08 24.52
CA PRO A 100 15.50 -2.98 25.96
C PRO A 100 16.22 -1.73 26.49
N ASP A 101 15.61 -1.07 27.48
CA ASP A 101 16.20 0.00 28.28
C ASP A 101 16.04 -0.35 29.78
N PRO A 102 16.98 -1.15 30.33
CA PRO A 102 16.94 -1.55 31.73
C PRO A 102 17.03 -0.37 32.70
N SER A 103 17.56 0.79 32.27
CA SER A 103 17.73 1.96 33.14
C SER A 103 16.40 2.57 33.59
N VAL A 104 15.35 2.38 32.78
CA VAL A 104 13.98 2.80 33.07
C VAL A 104 13.02 1.61 33.19
N HIS A 105 13.54 0.38 33.23
CA HIS A 105 12.76 -0.86 33.30
C HIS A 105 11.73 -1.05 32.16
N ARG A 106 12.09 -0.64 30.94
CA ARG A 106 11.20 -0.70 29.76
C ARG A 106 11.82 -1.40 28.57
N GLU A 107 10.98 -1.94 27.71
CA GLU A 107 11.28 -2.36 26.34
C GLU A 107 10.53 -1.44 25.39
N TRP A 108 11.26 -0.72 24.55
CA TRP A 108 10.70 0.26 23.63
C TRP A 108 10.59 -0.32 22.24
N THR A 109 9.42 -0.18 21.60
CA THR A 109 9.24 -0.38 20.16
C THR A 109 8.97 0.97 19.51
N ILE A 110 9.91 1.45 18.71
CA ILE A 110 9.79 2.73 18.00
C ILE A 110 9.21 2.49 16.61
N HIS A 111 8.20 3.29 16.25
CA HIS A 111 7.61 3.42 14.91
C HIS A 111 8.05 4.74 14.26
N PRO A 112 9.09 4.74 13.40
CA PRO A 112 9.58 5.97 12.76
C PRO A 112 8.72 6.39 11.58
N PHE A 113 8.39 7.68 11.50
CA PHE A 113 7.66 8.30 10.39
C PHE A 113 8.37 9.56 9.92
N ALA A 114 8.33 9.83 8.62
CA ALA A 114 8.75 11.07 8.00
C ALA A 114 7.55 11.77 7.36
N PHE A 115 7.46 13.07 7.59
CA PHE A 115 6.45 13.97 7.03
C PHE A 115 7.16 15.08 6.26
N LYS A 116 6.54 15.56 5.18
CA LYS A 116 7.02 16.70 4.40
C LYS A 116 6.08 17.88 4.55
N LEU A 117 6.61 19.09 4.71
CA LEU A 117 5.81 20.31 4.61
C LEU A 117 5.21 20.43 3.20
N THR A 118 3.92 20.75 3.13
CA THR A 118 3.21 21.00 1.85
C THR A 118 3.65 22.32 1.22
N SER A 119 4.07 23.28 2.04
CA SER A 119 4.64 24.56 1.60
C SER A 119 5.78 24.99 2.55
N PRO A 120 7.02 25.15 2.04
CA PRO A 120 8.19 25.45 2.87
C PRO A 120 8.15 26.85 3.50
N ASN A 121 7.38 27.80 2.93
CA ASN A 121 7.45 29.23 3.29
C ASN A 121 6.30 29.72 4.19
N THR A 122 5.35 28.87 4.55
CA THR A 122 4.07 29.32 5.15
C THR A 122 3.75 28.71 6.51
N THR A 123 4.65 27.91 7.10
CA THR A 123 4.31 27.12 8.28
C THR A 123 4.97 27.67 9.55
N SER A 124 4.17 28.15 10.50
CA SER A 124 4.62 28.46 11.87
C SER A 124 4.50 27.21 12.74
N ILE A 125 5.60 26.50 12.95
CA ILE A 125 5.68 25.45 13.97
C ILE A 125 5.54 26.13 15.33
N THR A 126 4.54 25.74 16.12
CA THR A 126 4.31 26.28 17.45
C THR A 126 4.48 25.16 18.46
N PRO A 127 5.70 24.99 19.03
CA PRO A 127 5.93 23.94 20.00
C PRO A 127 5.05 24.13 21.25
N ASN A 128 4.55 23.02 21.79
CA ASN A 128 3.89 23.03 23.10
C ASN A 128 4.93 23.02 24.25
N TRP A 129 4.45 22.87 25.48
CA TRP A 129 5.27 22.86 26.71
C TRP A 129 6.39 21.81 26.73
N GLU A 130 6.32 20.76 25.91
CA GLU A 130 7.34 19.70 25.84
C GLU A 130 8.66 20.17 25.23
N HIS A 131 8.65 21.26 24.47
CA HIS A 131 9.84 21.76 23.78
C HIS A 131 10.05 23.25 24.00
N THR A 132 11.31 23.63 24.23
CA THR A 132 11.69 25.04 24.44
C THR A 132 12.07 25.75 23.15
N ASP A 133 12.55 25.01 22.16
CA ASP A 133 13.10 25.55 20.92
C ASP A 133 13.18 24.46 19.84
N TRP A 134 13.40 24.83 18.59
CA TRP A 134 13.59 23.88 17.48
C TRP A 134 14.41 24.50 16.34
N GLU A 135 15.15 23.66 15.62
CA GLU A 135 16.01 24.08 14.51
C GLU A 135 15.96 23.08 13.35
N TRP A 136 16.37 23.54 12.16
CA TRP A 136 16.57 22.71 10.98
C TRP A 136 18.00 22.17 10.94
N TYR A 137 18.14 20.88 10.66
CA TYR A 137 19.42 20.19 10.57
C TYR A 137 19.56 19.46 9.24
N ASP A 138 20.79 19.29 8.75
CA ASP A 138 21.08 18.36 7.68
C ASP A 138 20.91 16.92 8.21
N PRO A 139 19.98 16.11 7.65
CA PRO A 139 19.77 14.74 8.10
C PRO A 139 21.03 13.88 7.94
N GLN A 140 21.85 14.11 6.91
CA GLN A 140 23.10 13.38 6.69
C GLN A 140 24.11 13.67 7.81
N ASP A 141 24.25 14.93 8.20
CA ASP A 141 25.16 15.33 9.29
C ASP A 141 24.70 14.76 10.63
N MET A 142 23.39 14.80 10.92
CA MET A 142 22.84 14.22 12.15
C MET A 142 23.07 12.71 12.24
N ILE A 143 23.05 12.03 11.10
CA ILE A 143 23.25 10.58 11.02
C ILE A 143 24.73 10.21 11.13
N THR A 144 25.63 10.97 10.52
CA THR A 144 27.07 10.64 10.41
C THR A 144 27.90 11.19 11.57
N THR A 145 27.49 12.30 12.18
CA THR A 145 28.22 12.92 13.28
C THR A 145 28.08 12.10 14.55
N THR A 146 29.19 11.47 14.96
CA THR A 146 29.30 10.68 16.21
C THR A 146 29.87 11.47 17.38
N ASN A 147 30.17 12.76 17.20
CA ASN A 147 30.66 13.60 18.29
C ASN A 147 29.54 13.84 19.32
N ASN A 148 29.83 13.59 20.60
CA ASN A 148 28.91 13.71 21.73
C ASN A 148 28.55 15.17 22.09
N SER A 149 28.95 16.15 21.29
CA SER A 149 28.64 17.56 21.51
C SER A 149 27.14 17.86 21.35
N ILE A 150 26.44 17.12 20.48
CA ILE A 150 24.99 17.24 20.30
C ILE A 150 24.29 16.18 21.14
N ARG A 151 23.57 16.63 22.18
CA ARG A 151 22.76 15.75 23.03
C ARG A 151 21.45 15.43 22.33
N THR A 152 21.26 14.16 21.96
CA THR A 152 20.04 13.68 21.31
C THR A 152 19.37 12.60 22.14
N VAL A 153 18.06 12.44 22.01
CA VAL A 153 17.34 11.32 22.62
C VAL A 153 17.93 9.97 22.15
N PRO A 154 17.80 8.90 22.94
CA PRO A 154 18.28 7.58 22.55
C PRO A 154 17.74 7.17 21.20
N ARG A 155 18.57 6.48 20.41
CA ARG A 155 18.21 5.93 19.11
C ARG A 155 17.70 6.94 18.06
N LEU A 156 17.79 8.27 18.27
CA LEU A 156 17.45 9.30 17.26
C LEU A 156 18.03 8.96 15.87
N ARG A 157 19.33 8.67 15.81
CA ARG A 157 20.02 8.34 14.56
C ARG A 157 19.52 7.06 13.92
N ALA A 158 19.15 6.06 14.72
CA ALA A 158 18.60 4.80 14.22
C ALA A 158 17.19 5.01 13.64
N SER A 159 16.34 5.78 14.33
CA SER A 159 15.02 6.16 13.83
C SER A 159 15.10 6.99 12.56
N LEU A 160 15.99 7.99 12.51
CA LEU A 160 16.17 8.87 11.35
C LEU A 160 16.68 8.09 10.12
N ARG A 161 17.67 7.20 10.27
CA ARG A 161 18.16 6.34 9.18
C ARG A 161 17.07 5.47 8.54
N ARG A 162 16.07 5.04 9.33
CA ARG A 162 14.98 4.18 8.86
C ARG A 162 13.96 4.92 7.99
N VAL A 163 13.91 6.25 8.04
CA VAL A 163 13.04 7.07 7.18
C VAL A 163 13.82 7.84 6.11
N TYR A 164 15.11 8.08 6.34
CA TYR A 164 16.02 8.78 5.44
C TYR A 164 17.12 7.84 4.91
N PHE A 165 16.73 6.94 4.00
CA PHE A 165 17.61 5.91 3.45
C PHE A 165 18.70 6.46 2.52
N GLU A 166 18.63 7.73 2.12
CA GLU A 166 19.65 8.44 1.35
C GLU A 166 21.01 8.42 2.06
N SER A 167 20.98 8.35 3.39
CA SER A 167 22.18 8.20 4.22
C SER A 167 22.77 6.79 4.24
N THR A 168 21.97 5.79 3.83
CA THR A 168 22.30 4.36 3.89
C THR A 168 22.79 3.83 2.55
N PHE A 169 22.25 4.34 1.45
CA PHE A 169 22.56 3.89 0.10
C PHE A 169 23.51 4.86 -0.63
N PRO A 170 24.28 4.39 -1.62
CA PRO A 170 25.03 5.26 -2.52
C PRO A 170 24.09 6.28 -3.19
N PRO A 171 24.54 7.52 -3.45
CA PRO A 171 23.67 8.60 -3.93
C PRO A 171 22.83 8.25 -5.17
N ARG A 172 23.41 7.53 -6.14
CA ARG A 172 22.67 7.10 -7.35
C ARG A 172 21.60 6.07 -7.04
N ALA A 173 21.91 5.07 -6.20
CA ALA A 173 20.96 4.06 -5.81
C ALA A 173 19.83 4.66 -4.95
N ALA A 174 20.17 5.54 -4.01
CA ALA A 174 19.20 6.29 -3.21
C ALA A 174 18.25 7.12 -4.10
N ALA A 175 18.80 7.86 -5.08
CA ALA A 175 18.00 8.66 -6.00
C ALA A 175 17.07 7.80 -6.87
N THR A 176 17.56 6.67 -7.39
CA THR A 176 16.74 5.70 -8.13
C THR A 176 15.58 5.18 -7.27
N LEU A 177 15.86 4.78 -6.02
CA LEU A 177 14.82 4.30 -5.11
C LEU A 177 13.81 5.41 -4.79
N SER A 178 14.25 6.61 -4.39
CA SER A 178 13.34 7.70 -4.06
C SER A 178 12.43 8.09 -5.24
N CYS A 179 13.01 8.28 -6.43
CA CYS A 179 12.24 8.59 -7.64
C CYS A 179 11.25 7.46 -7.99
N GLY A 180 11.66 6.20 -7.82
CA GLY A 180 10.79 5.04 -7.99
C GLY A 180 9.60 5.04 -7.02
N LEU A 181 9.85 5.30 -5.74
CA LEU A 181 8.79 5.37 -4.72
C LEU A 181 7.80 6.51 -5.02
N ASP A 182 8.31 7.69 -5.39
CA ASP A 182 7.46 8.83 -5.77
C ASP A 182 6.60 8.50 -7.00
N ARG A 183 7.15 7.76 -7.98
CA ARG A 183 6.36 7.28 -9.14
C ARG A 183 5.27 6.31 -8.74
N LEU A 184 5.56 5.30 -7.90
CA LEU A 184 4.57 4.32 -7.45
C LEU A 184 3.44 4.97 -6.66
N ARG A 185 3.77 5.94 -5.81
CA ARG A 185 2.80 6.61 -4.94
C ARG A 185 1.78 7.45 -5.71
N ASN A 186 2.25 8.14 -6.75
CA ASN A 186 1.44 9.06 -7.54
C ASN A 186 0.78 8.39 -8.75
N ASP A 187 0.94 7.07 -8.91
CA ASP A 187 0.28 6.31 -9.98
C ASP A 187 -1.09 5.80 -9.49
N HIS A 188 -2.12 6.56 -9.86
CA HIS A 188 -3.52 6.24 -9.59
C HIS A 188 -4.22 5.58 -10.79
N GLY A 189 -3.54 5.45 -11.93
CA GLY A 189 -4.12 4.92 -13.17
C GLY A 189 -3.87 3.43 -13.37
N SER A 190 -2.75 2.92 -12.85
CA SER A 190 -2.37 1.52 -12.98
C SER A 190 -3.00 0.62 -11.93
N GLY A 191 -3.35 -0.61 -12.34
CA GLY A 191 -3.80 -1.67 -11.43
C GLY A 191 -2.64 -2.37 -10.71
N ALA A 192 -2.97 -3.25 -9.75
CA ALA A 192 -2.00 -3.95 -8.91
C ALA A 192 -0.88 -4.68 -9.69
N GLN A 193 -1.19 -5.30 -10.84
CA GLN A 193 -0.21 -6.02 -11.66
C GLN A 193 0.82 -5.08 -12.33
N GLU A 194 0.37 -3.92 -12.82
CA GLU A 194 1.22 -2.91 -13.45
C GLU A 194 2.10 -2.21 -12.42
N LEU A 195 1.54 -1.88 -11.25
CA LEU A 195 2.29 -1.31 -10.13
C LEU A 195 3.36 -2.28 -9.62
N THR A 196 3.04 -3.56 -9.51
CA THR A 196 4.02 -4.58 -9.11
C THR A 196 5.14 -4.72 -10.13
N SER A 197 4.82 -4.67 -11.43
CA SER A 197 5.84 -4.67 -12.50
C SER A 197 6.75 -3.44 -12.40
N SER A 198 6.17 -2.27 -12.12
CA SER A 198 6.92 -1.04 -11.87
C SER A 198 7.82 -1.15 -10.62
N ALA A 199 7.33 -1.77 -9.55
CA ALA A 199 8.10 -2.02 -8.33
C ALA A 199 9.31 -2.94 -8.57
N LEU A 200 9.14 -4.01 -9.34
CA LEU A 200 10.23 -4.91 -9.75
C LEU A 200 11.26 -4.19 -10.62
N LEU A 201 10.83 -3.32 -11.54
CA LEU A 201 11.73 -2.49 -12.35
C LEU A 201 12.53 -1.51 -11.48
N ILE A 202 11.90 -0.87 -10.50
CA ILE A 202 12.59 0.01 -9.54
C ILE A 202 13.64 -0.78 -8.75
N PHE A 203 13.30 -1.99 -8.28
CA PHE A 203 14.24 -2.83 -7.55
C PHE A 203 15.42 -3.27 -8.44
N ARG A 204 15.14 -3.63 -9.69
CA ARG A 204 16.15 -3.95 -10.71
C ARG A 204 17.11 -2.78 -10.95
N ASP A 205 16.58 -1.58 -11.18
CA ASP A 205 17.38 -0.37 -11.42
C ASP A 205 18.20 0.01 -10.17
N PHE A 206 17.63 -0.17 -8.98
CA PHE A 206 18.34 0.01 -7.72
C PHE A 206 19.53 -0.96 -7.61
N ILE A 207 19.33 -2.25 -7.89
CA ILE A 207 20.41 -3.26 -7.87
C ILE A 207 21.52 -2.92 -8.86
N LEU A 208 21.16 -2.43 -10.06
CA LEU A 208 22.13 -1.97 -11.06
C LEU A 208 23.02 -0.84 -10.52
N GLN A 209 22.45 0.14 -9.81
CA GLN A 209 23.21 1.23 -9.19
C GLN A 209 24.05 0.76 -7.98
N MET A 210 23.70 -0.37 -7.39
CA MET A 210 24.41 -0.96 -6.25
C MET A 210 25.64 -1.79 -6.65
N ASN A 211 25.79 -2.19 -7.92
CA ASN A 211 26.79 -3.17 -8.40
C ASN A 211 28.20 -3.02 -7.77
N ASN A 212 28.75 -1.79 -7.73
CA ASN A 212 30.09 -1.55 -7.18
C ASN A 212 30.20 -1.76 -5.66
N VAL A 213 29.13 -1.53 -4.91
CA VAL A 213 29.08 -1.73 -3.45
C VAL A 213 28.83 -3.19 -3.11
N LEU A 214 28.03 -3.88 -3.92
CA LEU A 214 27.71 -5.30 -3.76
C LEU A 214 28.96 -6.18 -3.81
N VAL A 215 29.88 -5.89 -4.74
CA VAL A 215 31.15 -6.61 -4.88
C VAL A 215 32.11 -6.32 -3.71
N ALA A 216 32.08 -5.11 -3.15
CA ALA A 216 33.02 -4.69 -2.12
C ALA A 216 32.63 -5.15 -0.69
N TYR A 217 31.33 -5.27 -0.39
CA TYR A 217 30.83 -5.57 0.97
C TYR A 217 29.61 -6.53 0.95
N PRO A 218 29.80 -7.84 0.76
CA PRO A 218 28.70 -8.78 0.48
C PRO A 218 27.64 -8.91 1.59
N GLU A 219 28.05 -9.01 2.86
CA GLU A 219 27.12 -9.19 3.99
C GLU A 219 26.28 -7.93 4.27
N ASP A 220 26.91 -6.74 4.20
CA ASP A 220 26.21 -5.45 4.31
C ASP A 220 25.26 -5.20 3.12
N SER A 221 25.61 -5.78 1.97
CA SER A 221 24.84 -5.66 0.73
C SER A 221 23.53 -6.42 0.78
N TRP A 222 23.50 -7.62 1.36
CA TRP A 222 22.25 -8.37 1.52
C TRP A 222 21.24 -7.62 2.39
N LYS A 223 21.69 -7.07 3.52
CA LYS A 223 20.87 -6.21 4.38
C LYS A 223 20.31 -5.00 3.60
N LYS A 224 21.13 -4.36 2.77
CA LYS A 224 20.72 -3.20 1.94
C LYS A 224 19.68 -3.57 0.89
N LEU A 225 19.80 -4.73 0.24
CA LEU A 225 18.81 -5.22 -0.73
C LEU A 225 17.46 -5.47 -0.05
N ARG A 226 17.46 -6.17 1.09
CA ARG A 226 16.25 -6.41 1.89
C ARG A 226 15.61 -5.11 2.37
N LEU A 227 16.42 -4.14 2.82
CA LEU A 227 15.94 -2.81 3.22
C LEU A 227 15.31 -2.03 2.05
N ALA A 228 15.90 -2.08 0.86
CA ALA A 228 15.33 -1.45 -0.33
C ALA A 228 14.00 -2.09 -0.74
N ALA A 229 13.92 -3.44 -0.74
CA ALA A 229 12.67 -4.16 -0.99
C ALA A 229 11.59 -3.78 0.03
N TRP A 230 11.94 -3.71 1.31
CA TRP A 230 11.04 -3.27 2.37
C TRP A 230 10.51 -1.85 2.12
N HIS A 231 11.37 -0.92 1.71
CA HIS A 231 10.94 0.44 1.35
C HIS A 231 10.03 0.47 0.12
N ILE A 232 10.29 -0.34 -0.91
CA ILE A 232 9.42 -0.43 -2.09
C ILE A 232 8.01 -0.89 -1.70
N ILE A 233 7.92 -1.92 -0.85
CA ILE A 233 6.65 -2.46 -0.35
C ILE A 233 5.90 -1.42 0.49
N LYS A 234 6.58 -0.82 1.48
CA LYS A 234 5.94 0.06 2.47
C LYS A 234 5.69 1.48 1.96
N ASN A 235 6.62 2.03 1.20
CA ASN A 235 6.66 3.46 0.87
C ASN A 235 6.33 3.78 -0.59
N GLY A 236 6.03 2.76 -1.41
CA GLY A 236 5.49 2.91 -2.76
C GLY A 236 4.02 3.31 -2.71
N ARG A 237 3.12 2.34 -2.89
CA ARG A 237 1.67 2.50 -2.71
C ARG A 237 1.14 1.32 -1.88
N GLU A 238 1.01 1.54 -0.58
CA GLU A 238 0.77 0.46 0.40
C GLU A 238 -0.53 -0.32 0.17
N SER A 239 -1.59 0.32 -0.31
CA SER A 239 -2.86 -0.33 -0.64
C SER A 239 -2.73 -1.45 -1.68
N MET A 240 -1.74 -1.34 -2.58
CA MET A 240 -1.36 -2.34 -3.59
C MET A 240 -0.11 -3.15 -3.18
N GLY A 241 0.31 -2.99 -1.92
CA GLY A 241 1.58 -3.49 -1.40
C GLY A 241 1.64 -5.01 -1.29
N ALA A 242 0.50 -5.72 -1.17
CA ALA A 242 0.50 -7.18 -1.02
C ALA A 242 1.08 -7.89 -2.26
N ALA A 243 0.63 -7.51 -3.47
CA ALA A 243 1.16 -8.01 -4.74
C ALA A 243 2.66 -7.71 -4.88
N THR A 244 3.05 -6.47 -4.52
CA THR A 244 4.45 -6.03 -4.54
C THR A 244 5.32 -6.82 -3.54
N MET A 245 4.79 -7.09 -2.35
CA MET A 245 5.47 -7.87 -1.32
C MET A 245 5.70 -9.30 -1.77
N ASN A 246 4.65 -10.01 -2.22
CA ASN A 246 4.79 -11.39 -2.69
C ASN A 246 5.82 -11.49 -3.83
N ALA A 247 5.79 -10.54 -4.76
CA ALA A 247 6.75 -10.47 -5.87
C ALA A 247 8.19 -10.31 -5.37
N LEU A 248 8.43 -9.34 -4.49
CA LEU A 248 9.78 -9.05 -4.01
C LEU A 248 10.29 -10.13 -3.07
N ILE A 249 9.42 -10.77 -2.27
CA ILE A 249 9.80 -11.92 -1.44
C ILE A 249 10.22 -13.10 -2.30
N ALA A 250 9.46 -13.44 -3.36
CA ALA A 250 9.85 -14.50 -4.28
C ALA A 250 11.20 -14.20 -4.96
N VAL A 251 11.43 -12.96 -5.36
CA VAL A 251 12.73 -12.52 -5.88
C VAL A 251 13.85 -12.64 -4.84
N LEU A 252 13.61 -12.22 -3.59
CA LEU A 252 14.61 -12.33 -2.51
C LEU A 252 14.96 -13.80 -2.22
N GLN A 253 14.00 -14.73 -2.31
CA GLN A 253 14.25 -16.18 -2.20
C GLN A 253 15.23 -16.66 -3.26
N GLU A 254 14.96 -16.38 -4.53
CA GLU A 254 15.86 -16.81 -5.60
C GLU A 254 17.22 -16.11 -5.54
N ILE A 255 17.30 -14.85 -5.08
CA ILE A 255 18.58 -14.16 -4.87
C ILE A 255 19.39 -14.85 -3.76
N GLU A 256 18.76 -15.22 -2.66
CA GLU A 256 19.42 -15.92 -1.55
C GLU A 256 19.96 -17.29 -2.00
N GLU A 257 19.16 -18.06 -2.75
CA GLU A 257 19.59 -19.33 -3.34
C GLU A 257 20.82 -19.14 -4.25
N ILE A 258 20.83 -18.11 -5.09
CA ILE A 258 21.98 -17.76 -5.93
C ILE A 258 23.22 -17.48 -5.08
N GLN A 259 23.08 -16.76 -3.96
CA GLN A 259 24.19 -16.44 -3.06
C GLN A 259 24.73 -17.69 -2.34
N GLU A 260 23.85 -18.59 -1.89
CA GLU A 260 24.23 -19.86 -1.28
C GLU A 260 24.99 -20.77 -2.27
N ASP A 261 24.51 -20.85 -3.50
CA ASP A 261 25.14 -21.56 -4.62
C ASP A 261 26.58 -21.07 -4.85
N GLU A 262 26.80 -19.75 -4.80
CA GLU A 262 28.13 -19.17 -4.98
C GLU A 262 29.06 -19.41 -3.80
N LYS A 263 28.55 -19.32 -2.56
CA LYS A 263 29.32 -19.68 -1.36
C LYS A 263 29.79 -21.14 -1.43
N ALA A 264 28.96 -22.05 -1.97
CA ALA A 264 29.30 -23.45 -2.18
C ALA A 264 30.30 -23.67 -3.34
N ARG A 265 30.17 -22.93 -4.45
CA ARG A 265 31.01 -23.07 -5.64
C ARG A 265 32.19 -22.10 -5.57
N THR A 266 33.26 -22.51 -4.87
CA THR A 266 34.47 -21.73 -4.53
C THR A 266 35.23 -21.03 -5.69
N LYS A 267 34.79 -21.12 -6.96
CA LYS A 267 35.46 -20.59 -8.15
C LYS A 267 34.54 -20.20 -9.33
N CYS A 268 33.25 -19.87 -9.13
CA CYS A 268 32.48 -19.25 -10.23
C CYS A 268 32.53 -17.72 -10.09
N GLY A 269 33.25 -17.07 -11.01
CA GLY A 269 33.47 -15.61 -10.95
C GLY A 269 32.21 -14.80 -11.26
N ASN A 270 32.16 -13.57 -10.72
CA ASN A 270 31.44 -12.34 -11.11
C ASN A 270 30.06 -12.35 -11.83
N HIS A 271 29.38 -13.48 -12.03
CA HIS A 271 28.12 -13.56 -12.80
C HIS A 271 26.87 -13.66 -11.91
N THR A 272 27.00 -13.69 -10.58
CA THR A 272 25.83 -13.69 -9.68
C THR A 272 24.91 -12.51 -9.91
N TRP A 273 25.44 -11.33 -10.21
CA TRP A 273 24.60 -10.17 -10.48
C TRP A 273 23.85 -10.26 -11.80
N GLU A 274 24.46 -10.86 -12.83
CA GLU A 274 23.73 -11.18 -14.07
C GLU A 274 22.62 -12.20 -13.80
N ARG A 275 22.87 -13.22 -12.96
CA ARG A 275 21.85 -14.19 -12.53
C ARG A 275 20.71 -13.50 -11.75
N VAL A 276 21.03 -12.59 -10.83
CA VAL A 276 20.03 -11.82 -10.06
C VAL A 276 19.17 -10.96 -10.98
N LEU A 277 19.77 -10.29 -11.97
CA LEU A 277 19.01 -9.52 -12.97
C LEU A 277 18.15 -10.44 -13.85
N MET A 278 18.64 -11.63 -14.20
CA MET A 278 17.86 -12.63 -14.94
C MET A 278 16.65 -13.15 -14.13
N VAL A 279 16.78 -13.31 -12.81
CA VAL A 279 15.65 -13.65 -11.93
C VAL A 279 14.57 -12.56 -12.02
N LEU A 280 14.96 -11.29 -11.91
CA LEU A 280 14.03 -10.16 -12.05
C LEU A 280 13.36 -10.12 -13.42
N ASP A 281 14.13 -10.30 -14.49
CA ASP A 281 13.61 -10.32 -15.86
C ASP A 281 12.66 -11.52 -16.07
N HIS A 282 12.93 -12.67 -15.43
CA HIS A 282 12.04 -13.83 -15.44
C HIS A 282 10.72 -13.55 -14.70
N HIS A 283 10.77 -12.96 -13.50
CA HIS A 283 9.58 -12.57 -12.73
C HIS A 283 8.70 -11.59 -13.52
N LEU A 284 9.32 -10.59 -14.16
CA LEU A 284 8.61 -9.64 -15.03
C LEU A 284 7.91 -10.35 -16.21
N ALA A 285 8.58 -11.29 -16.88
CA ALA A 285 8.01 -12.03 -18.00
C ALA A 285 6.89 -13.00 -17.59
N SER A 286 7.00 -13.63 -16.40
CA SER A 286 6.06 -14.64 -15.91
C SER A 286 4.67 -14.09 -15.56
N ARG A 287 4.53 -12.78 -15.34
CA ARG A 287 3.24 -12.17 -14.95
C ARG A 287 2.16 -12.31 -16.02
N THR A 288 2.52 -12.22 -17.29
CA THR A 288 1.57 -12.41 -18.40
C THR A 288 0.97 -13.82 -18.40
N SER A 289 1.77 -14.85 -18.07
CA SER A 289 1.27 -16.23 -18.01
C SER A 289 0.31 -16.48 -16.84
N ARG A 290 0.47 -15.78 -15.70
CA ARG A 290 -0.42 -15.94 -14.53
C ARG A 290 -1.84 -15.49 -14.85
N ALA A 291 -1.98 -14.36 -15.52
CA ALA A 291 -3.29 -13.87 -15.95
C ALA A 291 -4.01 -14.88 -16.86
N GLU A 292 -3.28 -15.60 -17.73
CA GLU A 292 -3.86 -16.66 -18.55
C GLU A 292 -4.36 -17.85 -17.71
N GLN A 293 -3.55 -18.30 -16.74
CA GLN A 293 -3.91 -19.39 -15.84
C GLN A 293 -5.15 -19.07 -14.99
N VAL A 294 -5.30 -17.83 -14.53
CA VAL A 294 -6.49 -17.37 -13.81
C VAL A 294 -7.75 -17.46 -14.70
N LYS A 295 -7.66 -17.07 -15.98
CA LYS A 295 -8.77 -17.19 -16.94
C LYS A 295 -9.15 -18.64 -17.22
N GLU A 296 -8.16 -19.52 -17.37
CA GLU A 296 -8.37 -20.96 -17.53
C GLU A 296 -9.05 -21.57 -16.29
N GLY A 297 -8.57 -21.21 -15.10
CA GLY A 297 -9.14 -21.61 -13.81
C GLY A 297 -10.61 -21.18 -13.67
N PHE A 298 -10.94 -19.96 -14.10
CA PHE A 298 -12.31 -19.45 -14.07
C PHE A 298 -13.22 -20.18 -15.05
N THR A 299 -12.72 -20.45 -16.26
CA THR A 299 -13.43 -21.24 -17.26
C THR A 299 -13.74 -22.65 -16.74
N HIS A 300 -12.77 -23.30 -16.09
CA HIS A 300 -12.97 -24.60 -15.47
C HIS A 300 -14.00 -24.55 -14.34
N TYR A 301 -13.92 -23.54 -13.47
CA TYR A 301 -14.89 -23.34 -12.39
C TYR A 301 -16.33 -23.20 -12.91
N LEU A 302 -16.55 -22.35 -13.92
CA LEU A 302 -17.90 -22.17 -14.49
C LEU A 302 -18.44 -23.46 -15.14
N ARG A 303 -17.60 -24.19 -15.87
CA ARG A 303 -17.98 -25.50 -16.45
C ARG A 303 -18.39 -26.49 -15.36
N PHE A 304 -17.60 -26.57 -14.29
CA PHE A 304 -17.88 -27.46 -13.17
C PHE A 304 -19.18 -27.09 -12.44
N ARG A 305 -19.45 -25.79 -12.21
CA ARG A 305 -20.61 -25.35 -11.42
C ARG A 305 -21.91 -25.28 -12.21
N PHE A 306 -21.88 -24.82 -13.45
CA PHE A 306 -23.09 -24.55 -14.23
C PHE A 306 -23.35 -25.57 -15.35
N GLY A 307 -22.36 -26.41 -15.69
CA GLY A 307 -22.48 -27.50 -16.66
C GLY A 307 -22.90 -27.04 -18.06
N GLU A 308 -23.32 -27.99 -18.89
CA GLU A 308 -23.82 -27.78 -20.27
C GLU A 308 -25.35 -27.54 -20.32
N ALA A 309 -26.07 -27.74 -19.20
CA ALA A 309 -27.53 -27.72 -19.18
C ALA A 309 -28.16 -26.32 -18.99
N LYS A 310 -27.35 -25.28 -18.79
CA LYS A 310 -27.85 -23.93 -18.46
C LYS A 310 -28.03 -23.10 -19.71
N GLU A 311 -29.25 -22.68 -20.00
CA GLU A 311 -29.55 -21.86 -21.19
C GLU A 311 -29.03 -20.41 -21.06
N LYS A 312 -29.06 -19.86 -19.84
CA LYS A 312 -28.68 -18.47 -19.55
C LYS A 312 -27.84 -18.36 -18.28
N LEU A 313 -26.74 -17.63 -18.35
CA LEU A 313 -25.89 -17.26 -17.20
C LEU A 313 -26.06 -15.77 -16.87
N THR A 314 -26.33 -15.44 -15.60
CA THR A 314 -26.47 -14.07 -15.11
C THR A 314 -25.37 -13.74 -14.11
N ILE A 315 -24.44 -12.86 -14.49
CA ILE A 315 -23.31 -12.44 -13.66
C ILE A 315 -23.53 -11.00 -13.19
N LEU A 316 -23.35 -10.75 -11.90
CA LEU A 316 -23.21 -9.41 -11.32
C LEU A 316 -21.72 -9.15 -11.05
N THR A 317 -21.25 -7.94 -11.34
CA THR A 317 -19.89 -7.50 -11.00
C THR A 317 -19.85 -6.02 -10.65
N VAL A 318 -18.77 -5.63 -9.99
CA VAL A 318 -18.43 -4.28 -9.53
C VAL A 318 -16.95 -4.04 -9.82
N SER A 319 -16.52 -2.78 -9.90
CA SER A 319 -15.13 -2.38 -10.23
C SER A 319 -14.76 -2.48 -11.71
N ALA A 320 -13.66 -1.81 -12.06
CA ALA A 320 -12.99 -1.92 -13.35
C ALA A 320 -11.80 -2.88 -13.34
N SER A 321 -12.05 -4.17 -13.63
CA SER A 321 -11.00 -5.18 -13.76
C SER A 321 -10.89 -5.75 -15.18
N SER A 322 -9.72 -5.58 -15.78
CA SER A 322 -9.38 -6.17 -17.09
C SER A 322 -9.38 -7.70 -17.02
N THR A 323 -8.84 -8.27 -15.94
CA THR A 323 -8.84 -9.72 -15.70
C THR A 323 -10.27 -10.26 -15.64
N ILE A 324 -11.20 -9.58 -14.94
CA ILE A 324 -12.62 -9.99 -14.91
C ILE A 324 -13.24 -9.91 -16.30
N ARG A 325 -13.06 -8.79 -17.01
CA ARG A 325 -13.59 -8.60 -18.37
C ARG A 325 -13.16 -9.75 -19.29
N ASP A 326 -11.86 -10.01 -19.35
CA ASP A 326 -11.30 -11.00 -20.27
C ASP A 326 -11.70 -12.43 -19.86
N SER A 327 -11.74 -12.72 -18.55
CA SER A 327 -12.20 -14.01 -18.02
C SER A 327 -13.67 -14.29 -18.34
N ILE A 328 -14.55 -13.29 -18.23
CA ILE A 328 -15.97 -13.44 -18.59
C ILE A 328 -16.12 -13.80 -20.06
N LEU A 329 -15.42 -13.08 -20.96
CA LEU A 329 -15.54 -13.29 -22.40
C LEU A 329 -14.91 -14.63 -22.83
N ASP A 330 -13.74 -14.99 -22.30
CA ASP A 330 -13.05 -16.24 -22.63
C ASP A 330 -13.84 -17.44 -22.10
N ALA A 331 -14.32 -17.37 -20.86
CA ALA A 331 -15.15 -18.45 -20.30
C ALA A 331 -16.49 -18.57 -21.05
N TYR A 332 -17.14 -17.45 -21.40
CA TYR A 332 -18.39 -17.50 -22.16
C TYR A 332 -18.21 -18.09 -23.56
N ALA A 333 -17.08 -17.83 -24.22
CA ALA A 333 -16.75 -18.47 -25.50
C ALA A 333 -16.59 -20.00 -25.35
N ALA A 334 -16.04 -20.44 -24.22
CA ALA A 334 -15.72 -21.83 -23.93
C ALA A 334 -16.90 -22.66 -23.36
N LEU A 335 -17.98 -22.01 -22.91
CA LEU A 335 -19.18 -22.64 -22.35
C LEU A 335 -20.23 -22.91 -23.42
N GLU A 336 -21.07 -23.92 -23.26
CA GLU A 336 -22.20 -24.23 -24.17
C GLU A 336 -23.50 -23.46 -23.81
N ILE A 337 -23.36 -22.30 -23.17
CA ILE A 337 -24.49 -21.45 -22.73
C ILE A 337 -24.84 -20.46 -23.85
N GLY A 338 -26.12 -20.33 -24.21
CA GLY A 338 -26.57 -19.49 -25.33
C GLY A 338 -26.73 -18.00 -25.00
N ALA A 339 -27.01 -17.66 -23.74
CA ALA A 339 -27.23 -16.28 -23.31
C ALA A 339 -26.41 -15.90 -22.07
N LEU A 340 -25.71 -14.77 -22.13
CA LEU A 340 -25.03 -14.14 -21.00
C LEU A 340 -25.73 -12.82 -20.66
N GLU A 341 -26.24 -12.69 -19.44
CA GLU A 341 -26.65 -11.40 -18.87
C GLU A 341 -25.58 -10.90 -17.91
N LEU A 342 -24.92 -9.80 -18.24
CA LEU A 342 -23.95 -9.14 -17.37
C LEU A 342 -24.60 -7.91 -16.73
N ARG A 343 -24.65 -7.88 -15.40
CA ARG A 343 -25.09 -6.74 -14.59
C ARG A 343 -23.86 -6.08 -13.98
N VAL A 344 -23.72 -4.78 -14.15
CA VAL A 344 -22.55 -4.02 -13.69
C VAL A 344 -23.00 -2.86 -12.81
N LEU A 345 -22.42 -2.74 -11.62
CA LEU A 345 -22.57 -1.56 -10.77
C LEU A 345 -21.59 -0.47 -11.23
N GLU A 346 -22.06 0.76 -11.44
CA GLU A 346 -21.27 1.79 -12.11
C GLU A 346 -20.14 2.42 -11.28
N SER A 347 -20.17 2.32 -9.95
CA SER A 347 -19.14 2.77 -8.99
C SER A 347 -18.76 4.26 -9.09
N ARG A 348 -19.39 5.10 -8.26
CA ARG A 348 -18.99 6.51 -8.05
C ARG A 348 -17.63 6.61 -7.32
N PRO A 349 -16.83 7.67 -7.53
CA PRO A 349 -17.12 8.85 -8.36
C PRO A 349 -16.65 8.75 -9.82
N LEU A 350 -15.81 7.76 -10.16
CA LEU A 350 -15.16 7.67 -11.48
C LEU A 350 -15.94 6.88 -12.54
N PHE A 351 -17.07 6.28 -12.17
CA PHE A 351 -17.95 5.53 -13.07
C PHE A 351 -17.25 4.34 -13.74
N GLU A 352 -16.36 3.68 -13.00
CA GLU A 352 -15.51 2.57 -13.46
C GLU A 352 -16.33 1.43 -14.09
N GLY A 353 -17.52 1.13 -13.57
CA GLY A 353 -18.38 0.08 -14.10
C GLY A 353 -18.92 0.37 -15.51
N VAL A 354 -19.12 1.65 -15.87
CA VAL A 354 -19.49 2.03 -17.24
C VAL A 354 -18.37 1.66 -18.22
N SER A 355 -17.13 1.91 -17.82
CA SER A 355 -15.94 1.59 -18.62
C SER A 355 -15.81 0.09 -18.88
N VAL A 356 -16.04 -0.76 -17.85
CA VAL A 356 -16.07 -2.22 -18.04
C VAL A 356 -17.21 -2.65 -18.93
N ALA A 357 -18.43 -2.16 -18.69
CA ALA A 357 -19.59 -2.52 -19.50
C ALA A 357 -19.33 -2.21 -20.99
N ALA A 358 -18.79 -1.03 -21.30
CA ALA A 358 -18.41 -0.65 -22.65
C ALA A 358 -17.32 -1.57 -23.23
N SER A 359 -16.30 -1.89 -22.43
CA SER A 359 -15.20 -2.78 -22.83
C SER A 359 -15.67 -4.21 -23.12
N VAL A 360 -16.58 -4.76 -22.30
CA VAL A 360 -17.20 -6.08 -22.52
C VAL A 360 -18.03 -6.09 -23.79
N VAL A 361 -18.88 -5.08 -24.02
CA VAL A 361 -19.70 -4.99 -25.25
C VAL A 361 -18.82 -4.92 -26.50
N SER A 362 -17.76 -4.12 -26.45
CA SER A 362 -16.80 -4.02 -27.55
C SER A 362 -16.08 -5.35 -27.81
N GLY A 363 -15.56 -5.98 -26.75
CA GLY A 363 -14.88 -7.28 -26.82
C GLY A 363 -15.79 -8.42 -27.28
N PHE A 364 -17.06 -8.40 -26.88
CA PHE A 364 -18.04 -9.38 -27.35
C PHE A 364 -18.31 -9.23 -28.86
N ARG A 365 -18.55 -8.01 -29.33
CA ARG A 365 -18.81 -7.74 -30.76
C ARG A 365 -17.66 -8.17 -31.65
N SER A 366 -16.42 -8.04 -31.19
CA SER A 366 -15.25 -8.48 -31.95
C SER A 366 -15.04 -9.99 -31.91
N ARG A 367 -15.19 -10.64 -30.74
CA ARG A 367 -14.91 -12.08 -30.55
C ARG A 367 -16.02 -13.00 -31.07
N PHE A 368 -17.29 -12.57 -31.05
CA PHE A 368 -18.45 -13.45 -31.31
C PHE A 368 -19.17 -13.16 -32.63
N LYS A 369 -18.58 -12.34 -33.52
CA LYS A 369 -19.21 -11.92 -34.78
C LYS A 369 -19.71 -13.08 -35.64
N ASP A 370 -18.95 -14.17 -35.66
CA ASP A 370 -19.22 -15.36 -36.49
C ASP A 370 -19.59 -16.59 -35.64
N THR A 371 -20.03 -16.38 -34.38
CA THR A 371 -20.41 -17.45 -33.44
C THR A 371 -21.94 -17.44 -33.25
N PRO A 372 -22.71 -18.18 -34.08
CA PRO A 372 -24.16 -18.21 -33.96
C PRO A 372 -24.59 -18.82 -32.62
N GLY A 373 -25.73 -18.34 -32.09
CA GLY A 373 -26.33 -18.87 -30.86
C GLY A 373 -25.78 -18.27 -29.55
N LYS A 374 -24.90 -17.26 -29.62
CA LYS A 374 -24.40 -16.50 -28.46
C LYS A 374 -25.04 -15.12 -28.39
N GLU A 375 -25.70 -14.82 -27.27
CA GLU A 375 -26.28 -13.51 -26.99
C GLU A 375 -25.62 -12.88 -25.75
N LEU A 376 -25.37 -11.56 -25.79
CA LEU A 376 -24.92 -10.78 -24.64
C LEU A 376 -25.94 -9.69 -24.34
N LYS A 377 -26.43 -9.66 -23.09
CA LYS A 377 -27.24 -8.59 -22.54
C LYS A 377 -26.49 -7.91 -21.40
N VAL A 378 -26.22 -6.62 -21.54
CA VAL A 378 -25.57 -5.83 -20.48
C VAL A 378 -26.57 -4.89 -19.83
N LYS A 379 -26.62 -4.88 -18.49
CA LYS A 379 -27.40 -3.92 -17.69
C LYS A 379 -26.44 -3.19 -16.76
N VAL A 380 -26.47 -1.86 -16.79
CA VAL A 380 -25.70 -1.03 -15.86
C VAL A 380 -26.66 -0.50 -14.79
N TYR A 381 -26.26 -0.60 -13.53
CA TYR A 381 -27.02 -0.18 -12.36
C TYR A 381 -26.19 0.84 -11.56
N THR A 382 -26.88 1.77 -10.91
CA THR A 382 -26.23 2.58 -9.87
C THR A 382 -25.87 1.72 -8.67
N ASP A 383 -24.83 2.09 -7.93
CA ASP A 383 -24.41 1.34 -6.73
C ASP A 383 -25.53 1.24 -5.68
N ALA A 384 -26.34 2.30 -5.57
CA ALA A 384 -27.52 2.34 -4.70
C ALA A 384 -28.58 1.28 -5.05
N SER A 385 -28.52 0.72 -6.27
CA SER A 385 -29.42 -0.33 -6.75
C SER A 385 -28.84 -1.74 -6.60
N ALA A 386 -27.78 -1.95 -5.79
CA ALA A 386 -27.11 -3.24 -5.63
C ALA A 386 -28.08 -4.41 -5.34
N ALA A 387 -29.05 -4.22 -4.45
CA ALA A 387 -30.06 -5.23 -4.14
C ALA A 387 -30.96 -5.58 -5.34
N VAL A 388 -31.37 -4.58 -6.11
CA VAL A 388 -32.16 -4.77 -7.33
C VAL A 388 -31.33 -5.46 -8.42
N ALA A 389 -30.05 -5.09 -8.54
CA ALA A 389 -29.12 -5.69 -9.48
C ALA A 389 -28.81 -7.15 -9.11
N ALA A 390 -28.84 -7.50 -7.83
CA ALA A 390 -28.57 -8.83 -7.31
C ALA A 390 -29.72 -9.84 -7.49
N GLU A 391 -30.94 -9.40 -7.81
CA GLU A 391 -32.11 -10.28 -7.89
C GLU A 391 -32.00 -11.33 -9.01
N GLY A 392 -32.00 -12.62 -8.65
CA GLY A 392 -31.95 -13.73 -9.60
C GLY A 392 -30.64 -13.82 -10.38
N VAL A 393 -29.52 -13.35 -9.80
CA VAL A 393 -28.19 -13.57 -10.35
C VAL A 393 -27.71 -14.97 -10.02
N ASP A 394 -26.85 -15.54 -10.87
CA ASP A 394 -26.25 -16.85 -10.64
C ASP A 394 -24.89 -16.74 -9.95
N LEU A 395 -24.21 -15.62 -10.20
CA LEU A 395 -22.84 -15.39 -9.80
C LEU A 395 -22.62 -13.89 -9.51
N LEU A 396 -22.06 -13.57 -8.35
CA LEU A 396 -21.32 -12.35 -8.10
C LEU A 396 -19.84 -12.61 -8.34
N LEU A 397 -19.27 -11.92 -9.32
CA LEU A 397 -17.86 -12.01 -9.64
C LEU A 397 -17.15 -10.75 -9.14
N LEU A 398 -16.24 -10.93 -8.20
CA LEU A 398 -15.41 -9.88 -7.62
C LEU A 398 -13.96 -10.06 -8.05
N GLY A 399 -13.23 -8.95 -8.10
CA GLY A 399 -11.78 -8.96 -8.09
C GLY A 399 -11.28 -8.91 -6.64
N ALA A 400 -9.96 -8.91 -6.49
CA ALA A 400 -9.32 -8.49 -5.26
C ALA A 400 -8.19 -7.53 -5.57
N ASP A 401 -8.02 -6.50 -4.75
CA ASP A 401 -6.82 -5.68 -4.69
C ASP A 401 -5.88 -6.20 -3.60
N ARG A 402 -6.46 -6.76 -2.52
CA ARG A 402 -5.75 -7.40 -1.41
C ARG A 402 -6.64 -8.47 -0.77
N ILE A 403 -6.05 -9.56 -0.30
CA ILE A 403 -6.73 -10.64 0.43
C ILE A 403 -6.09 -10.76 1.81
N SER A 404 -6.88 -10.55 2.85
CA SER A 404 -6.49 -10.70 4.25
C SER A 404 -7.14 -11.94 4.84
N ALA A 405 -6.34 -12.77 5.52
CA ALA A 405 -6.88 -13.89 6.30
C ALA A 405 -7.79 -13.41 7.46
N MET A 406 -7.69 -12.15 7.89
CA MET A 406 -8.48 -11.59 8.98
C MET A 406 -9.69 -10.79 8.49
N LYS A 407 -9.47 -9.83 7.58
CA LYS A 407 -10.53 -8.90 7.13
C LYS A 407 -11.32 -9.41 5.92
N GLY A 408 -10.73 -10.30 5.12
CA GLY A 408 -11.33 -10.85 3.91
C GLY A 408 -10.77 -10.27 2.62
N VAL A 409 -11.63 -9.95 1.67
CA VAL A 409 -11.24 -9.48 0.34
C VAL A 409 -11.44 -7.99 0.23
N SER A 410 -10.34 -7.26 0.07
CA SER A 410 -10.35 -5.84 -0.24
C SER A 410 -10.55 -5.67 -1.74
N ASN A 411 -11.61 -4.96 -2.13
CA ASN A 411 -11.88 -4.58 -3.52
C ASN A 411 -12.56 -3.20 -3.51
N LYS A 412 -12.82 -2.62 -4.70
CA LYS A 412 -13.47 -1.30 -4.81
C LYS A 412 -14.77 -1.20 -4.02
N THR A 413 -14.99 -0.03 -3.44
CA THR A 413 -16.23 0.34 -2.75
C THR A 413 -17.47 0.04 -3.62
N GLY A 414 -18.48 -0.58 -3.01
CA GLY A 414 -19.62 -1.23 -3.67
C GLY A 414 -19.58 -2.77 -3.61
N SER A 415 -18.41 -3.38 -3.35
CA SER A 415 -18.23 -4.83 -3.23
C SER A 415 -18.94 -5.46 -2.04
N LEU A 416 -18.87 -4.86 -0.85
CA LEU A 416 -19.55 -5.39 0.34
C LEU A 416 -21.07 -5.24 0.22
N PRO A 417 -21.63 -4.07 -0.17
CA PRO A 417 -23.05 -3.95 -0.48
C PRO A 417 -23.53 -4.95 -1.53
N ALA A 418 -22.75 -5.22 -2.58
CA ALA A 418 -23.07 -6.22 -3.59
C ALA A 418 -23.11 -7.64 -3.01
N ALA A 419 -22.11 -8.03 -2.22
CA ALA A 419 -22.05 -9.34 -1.56
C ALA A 419 -23.22 -9.53 -0.59
N LEU A 420 -23.49 -8.54 0.28
CA LEU A 420 -24.62 -8.54 1.21
C LEU A 420 -25.95 -8.65 0.46
N SER A 421 -26.11 -7.90 -0.62
CA SER A 421 -27.29 -7.93 -1.47
C SER A 421 -27.53 -9.33 -2.03
N VAL A 422 -26.50 -9.93 -2.63
CA VAL A 422 -26.58 -11.27 -3.21
C VAL A 422 -26.92 -12.32 -2.16
N ARG A 423 -26.25 -12.29 -1.00
CA ARG A 423 -26.56 -13.21 0.11
C ARG A 423 -27.99 -13.07 0.64
N ASN A 424 -28.60 -11.90 0.50
CA ASN A 424 -29.96 -11.65 0.94
C ASN A 424 -31.02 -12.03 -0.12
N VAL A 425 -30.90 -11.53 -1.36
CA VAL A 425 -31.95 -11.65 -2.38
C VAL A 425 -31.76 -12.84 -3.33
N SER A 426 -30.54 -13.39 -3.41
CA SER A 426 -30.19 -14.52 -4.28
C SER A 426 -29.28 -15.51 -3.52
N PRO A 427 -29.77 -16.15 -2.45
CA PRO A 427 -28.93 -16.96 -1.55
C PRO A 427 -28.27 -18.18 -2.21
N GLU A 428 -28.81 -18.66 -3.34
CA GLU A 428 -28.23 -19.77 -4.12
C GLU A 428 -27.10 -19.32 -5.05
N ALA A 429 -26.96 -18.00 -5.29
CA ALA A 429 -25.92 -17.46 -6.14
C ALA A 429 -24.55 -17.67 -5.52
N GLN A 430 -23.55 -17.86 -6.39
CA GLN A 430 -22.16 -17.99 -5.98
C GLN A 430 -21.51 -16.61 -5.83
N VAL A 431 -20.72 -16.40 -4.78
CA VAL A 431 -19.83 -15.25 -4.64
C VAL A 431 -18.40 -15.73 -4.89
N VAL A 432 -17.82 -15.32 -6.02
CA VAL A 432 -16.50 -15.79 -6.46
C VAL A 432 -15.55 -14.63 -6.59
N VAL A 433 -14.34 -14.83 -6.08
CA VAL A 433 -13.26 -13.87 -6.17
C VAL A 433 -12.24 -14.38 -7.17
N LEU A 434 -12.00 -13.59 -8.20
CA LEU A 434 -11.01 -13.85 -9.23
C LEU A 434 -9.76 -13.02 -8.93
N SER A 435 -8.66 -13.69 -8.57
CA SER A 435 -7.43 -13.00 -8.18
C SER A 435 -6.22 -13.91 -8.33
N ASP A 436 -5.09 -13.31 -8.68
CA ASP A 436 -3.78 -13.90 -8.46
C ASP A 436 -3.54 -14.08 -6.94
N LEU A 437 -2.79 -15.12 -6.57
CA LEU A 437 -2.44 -15.38 -5.16
C LEU A 437 -1.42 -14.39 -4.59
N ASP A 438 -0.73 -13.64 -5.45
CA ASP A 438 0.22 -12.60 -5.02
C ASP A 438 -0.46 -11.47 -4.23
N LYS A 439 -1.79 -11.37 -4.26
CA LYS A 439 -2.55 -10.37 -3.49
C LYS A 439 -2.84 -10.79 -2.05
N ILE A 440 -2.44 -11.99 -1.64
CA ILE A 440 -2.58 -12.46 -0.26
C ILE A 440 -1.61 -11.68 0.64
N ASN A 441 -2.16 -11.06 1.67
CA ASN A 441 -1.40 -10.44 2.74
C ASN A 441 -1.18 -11.44 3.89
N CYS A 442 -0.16 -11.22 4.71
CA CYS A 442 0.19 -12.09 5.84
C CYS A 442 -0.01 -11.41 7.21
N PRO A 443 -0.15 -12.16 8.30
CA PRO A 443 -0.16 -11.60 9.65
C PRO A 443 1.16 -10.88 9.94
N GLY A 444 1.10 -9.72 10.62
CA GLY A 444 2.31 -8.93 10.93
C GLY A 444 3.05 -8.42 9.68
N SER A 445 2.37 -8.36 8.53
CA SER A 445 2.92 -7.92 7.26
C SER A 445 3.51 -6.51 7.31
N VAL A 446 4.40 -6.24 6.36
CA VAL A 446 4.85 -4.88 6.03
C VAL A 446 3.65 -3.99 5.66
N VAL A 447 2.64 -4.58 5.00
CA VAL A 447 1.42 -3.94 4.51
C VAL A 447 0.32 -4.03 5.57
N ASP A 448 -0.18 -2.88 6.03
CA ASP A 448 -1.19 -2.77 7.07
C ASP A 448 -2.61 -2.91 6.51
N ASP A 449 -3.36 -3.89 7.00
CA ASP A 449 -4.76 -4.12 6.66
C ASP A 449 -5.71 -3.06 7.25
N GLU A 450 -5.26 -2.30 8.25
CA GLU A 450 -5.99 -1.18 8.84
C GLU A 450 -5.81 0.13 8.07
N HIS A 451 -4.87 0.19 7.12
CA HIS A 451 -4.74 1.34 6.25
C HIS A 451 -5.85 1.35 5.18
N GLU A 452 -6.76 2.32 5.30
CA GLU A 452 -7.78 2.64 4.30
C GLU A 452 -7.23 3.71 3.32
N GLU A 453 -7.33 3.46 2.02
CA GLU A 453 -6.98 4.46 1.00
C GLU A 453 -8.17 5.42 0.82
N GLU A 454 -7.99 6.65 1.31
CA GLU A 454 -8.88 7.77 1.06
C GLU A 454 -8.22 8.69 0.02
N ASN A 455 -8.81 8.76 -1.18
CA ASN A 455 -8.31 9.58 -2.28
C ASN A 455 -8.80 11.03 -2.19
N ASP A 456 -8.35 11.87 -3.13
CA ASP A 456 -8.71 13.29 -3.15
C ASP A 456 -10.24 13.46 -3.21
N PRO A 457 -10.86 14.14 -2.23
CA PRO A 457 -12.28 14.46 -2.26
C PRO A 457 -12.70 15.27 -3.50
N ALA A 458 -11.76 15.96 -4.16
CA ALA A 458 -11.99 16.67 -5.40
C ALA A 458 -12.54 15.77 -6.52
N GLU A 459 -12.24 14.47 -6.53
CA GLU A 459 -12.82 13.53 -7.50
C GLU A 459 -14.34 13.45 -7.35
N VAL A 460 -14.83 13.32 -6.11
CA VAL A 460 -16.26 13.26 -5.78
C VAL A 460 -16.94 14.59 -6.13
N VAL A 461 -16.32 15.70 -5.74
CA VAL A 461 -16.82 17.05 -6.01
C VAL A 461 -16.85 17.34 -7.51
N SER A 462 -15.83 16.89 -8.25
CA SER A 462 -15.76 17.07 -9.71
C SER A 462 -16.91 16.35 -10.42
N ALA A 463 -17.30 15.16 -9.95
CA ALA A 463 -18.45 14.44 -10.47
C ALA A 463 -19.75 15.24 -10.24
N TRP A 464 -19.96 15.82 -9.06
CA TRP A 464 -21.13 16.68 -8.81
C TRP A 464 -21.16 17.93 -9.70
N ARG A 465 -19.99 18.54 -9.92
CA ARG A 465 -19.87 19.71 -10.80
C ARG A 465 -20.22 19.36 -12.24
N ASN A 466 -19.71 18.24 -12.73
CA ASN A 466 -19.97 17.75 -14.08
C ASN A 466 -21.45 17.41 -14.27
N ASP A 467 -22.10 16.88 -13.23
CA ASP A 467 -23.54 16.58 -13.23
C ASP A 467 -24.42 17.83 -13.07
N GLY A 468 -23.83 19.01 -12.82
CA GLY A 468 -24.56 20.27 -12.64
C GLY A 468 -25.37 20.32 -11.34
N VAL A 469 -24.92 19.64 -10.28
CA VAL A 469 -25.60 19.65 -8.98
C VAL A 469 -25.66 21.07 -8.42
N ASN A 470 -26.86 21.50 -7.99
CA ASN A 470 -27.07 22.83 -7.44
C ASN A 470 -26.28 23.03 -6.13
N ALA A 471 -25.73 24.24 -5.94
CA ALA A 471 -25.07 24.67 -4.71
C ALA A 471 -23.82 23.88 -4.27
N VAL A 472 -23.16 23.11 -5.16
CA VAL A 472 -21.87 22.45 -4.87
C VAL A 472 -20.82 23.42 -4.34
N LYS A 473 -20.83 24.66 -4.84
CA LYS A 473 -19.92 25.74 -4.40
C LYS A 473 -19.97 25.99 -2.89
N VAL A 474 -21.15 25.85 -2.26
CA VAL A 474 -21.30 26.05 -0.81
C VAL A 474 -20.50 24.98 -0.04
N LEU A 475 -20.55 23.73 -0.50
CA LEU A 475 -19.75 22.66 0.09
C LEU A 475 -18.26 22.87 -0.18
N GLU A 476 -17.88 23.29 -1.40
CA GLU A 476 -16.48 23.60 -1.74
C GLU A 476 -15.89 24.73 -0.90
N GLU A 477 -16.67 25.79 -0.67
CA GLU A 477 -16.27 26.94 0.18
C GLU A 477 -16.16 26.53 1.64
N ALA A 478 -17.10 25.72 2.14
CA ALA A 478 -17.07 25.18 3.50
C ALA A 478 -15.91 24.18 3.72
N MET A 479 -15.55 23.38 2.71
CA MET A 479 -14.38 22.49 2.74
C MET A 479 -13.07 23.28 2.83
N LYS A 480 -12.99 24.44 2.18
CA LYS A 480 -11.81 25.33 2.22
C LYS A 480 -11.71 26.14 3.52
N GLY A 481 -12.74 26.15 4.36
CA GLY A 481 -12.80 26.96 5.57
C GLY A 481 -12.85 28.47 5.29
N THR A 482 -13.31 28.86 4.09
CA THR A 482 -13.56 30.26 3.75
C THR A 482 -14.87 30.69 4.41
N TYR A 483 -14.77 31.37 5.56
CA TYR A 483 -15.92 31.93 6.28
C TYR A 483 -16.02 33.44 6.02
N LEU A 484 -17.22 33.94 5.75
CA LEU A 484 -17.50 35.37 5.76
C LEU A 484 -17.74 35.84 7.20
N GLU A 485 -17.29 37.06 7.54
CA GLU A 485 -17.54 37.65 8.87
C GLU A 485 -19.05 37.69 9.16
N GLY A 486 -19.48 37.02 10.23
CA GLY A 486 -20.88 36.97 10.67
C GLY A 486 -21.63 35.67 10.38
N GLU A 487 -21.02 34.69 9.69
CA GLU A 487 -21.61 33.36 9.48
C GLU A 487 -21.29 32.37 10.62
N ALA A 488 -22.19 31.41 10.83
CA ALA A 488 -21.98 30.34 11.80
C ALA A 488 -20.89 29.39 11.31
N LEU A 489 -20.01 28.95 12.22
CA LEU A 489 -18.95 27.99 11.91
C LEU A 489 -19.55 26.66 11.45
N SER A 490 -19.24 26.22 10.22
CA SER A 490 -19.67 24.94 9.68
C SER A 490 -18.51 24.22 9.00
N THR A 491 -18.24 22.98 9.41
CA THR A 491 -17.19 22.14 8.82
C THR A 491 -17.80 21.09 7.90
N VAL A 492 -17.32 21.03 6.66
CA VAL A 492 -17.69 19.99 5.68
C VAL A 492 -16.48 19.13 5.39
N GLN A 493 -16.66 17.82 5.52
CA GLN A 493 -15.68 16.83 5.08
C GLN A 493 -16.33 15.92 4.03
N VAL A 494 -15.71 15.84 2.86
CA VAL A 494 -16.09 14.88 1.81
C VAL A 494 -15.09 13.75 1.86
N LYS A 495 -15.60 12.51 1.91
CA LYS A 495 -14.79 11.30 1.96
C LYS A 495 -14.80 10.58 0.63
N ASN A 496 -13.65 10.03 0.23
CA ASN A 496 -13.49 9.29 -1.03
C ASN A 496 -12.75 7.97 -0.75
N VAL A 497 -13.43 7.05 -0.08
CA VAL A 497 -12.90 5.74 0.30
C VAL A 497 -12.93 4.82 -0.91
N TYR A 498 -11.77 4.36 -1.37
CA TYR A 498 -11.65 3.58 -2.61
C TYR A 498 -11.90 2.09 -2.44
N PHE A 499 -11.55 1.53 -1.28
CA PHE A 499 -11.60 0.10 -1.04
C PHE A 499 -12.38 -0.22 0.22
N GLU A 500 -13.02 -1.38 0.21
CA GLU A 500 -13.70 -1.94 1.38
C GLU A 500 -13.50 -3.45 1.43
N TRP A 501 -13.84 -4.04 2.57
CA TRP A 501 -13.61 -5.45 2.85
C TRP A 501 -14.89 -6.28 2.72
N VAL A 502 -14.82 -7.37 1.94
CA VAL A 502 -15.81 -8.45 1.90
C VAL A 502 -15.31 -9.61 2.78
N PRO A 503 -15.99 -9.96 3.89
CA PRO A 503 -15.54 -11.04 4.77
C PRO A 503 -15.41 -12.39 4.05
N LEU A 504 -14.41 -13.21 4.44
CA LEU A 504 -14.14 -14.51 3.79
C LEU A 504 -15.35 -15.45 3.80
N TYR A 505 -16.13 -15.44 4.90
CA TYR A 505 -17.32 -16.29 5.00
C TYR A 505 -18.41 -15.96 3.97
N MET A 506 -18.34 -14.80 3.31
CA MET A 506 -19.24 -14.43 2.22
C MET A 506 -18.72 -14.89 0.85
N VAL A 507 -17.54 -15.49 0.73
CA VAL A 507 -16.93 -15.92 -0.54
C VAL A 507 -17.01 -17.44 -0.65
N ASP A 508 -17.61 -17.94 -1.72
CA ASP A 508 -17.78 -19.38 -1.97
C ASP A 508 -16.54 -20.01 -2.62
N ALA A 509 -15.78 -19.24 -3.40
CA ALA A 509 -14.57 -19.73 -4.07
C ALA A 509 -13.60 -18.60 -4.42
N PHE A 510 -12.30 -18.91 -4.30
CA PHE A 510 -11.21 -18.13 -4.85
C PHE A 510 -10.70 -18.82 -6.11
N VAL A 511 -10.62 -18.11 -7.22
CA VAL A 511 -10.10 -18.63 -8.49
C VAL A 511 -8.81 -17.92 -8.82
N SER A 512 -7.74 -18.70 -8.95
CA SER A 512 -6.37 -18.22 -9.09
C SER A 512 -5.58 -19.02 -10.14
N GLU A 513 -4.32 -18.66 -10.33
CA GLU A 513 -3.35 -19.36 -11.18
C GLU A 513 -3.03 -20.79 -10.69
N GLU A 514 -3.26 -21.10 -9.41
CA GLU A 514 -3.15 -22.46 -8.84
C GLU A 514 -4.48 -23.22 -8.86
N GLY A 515 -5.52 -22.65 -9.48
CA GLY A 515 -6.86 -23.22 -9.55
C GLY A 515 -7.82 -22.67 -8.50
N VAL A 516 -8.83 -23.47 -8.15
CA VAL A 516 -9.93 -23.09 -7.25
C VAL A 516 -9.58 -23.44 -5.81
N MET A 517 -9.71 -22.45 -4.92
CA MET A 517 -9.35 -22.55 -3.50
C MET A 517 -10.51 -22.12 -2.60
N ASP A 518 -10.47 -22.63 -1.37
CA ASP A 518 -11.38 -22.25 -0.29
C ASP A 518 -10.70 -21.31 0.71
N GLU A 519 -11.45 -20.88 1.73
CA GLU A 519 -10.93 -20.04 2.81
C GLU A 519 -9.74 -20.69 3.53
N SER A 520 -9.78 -22.01 3.75
CA SER A 520 -8.75 -22.75 4.48
C SER A 520 -7.39 -22.61 3.80
N ARG A 521 -7.34 -22.77 2.48
CA ARG A 521 -6.10 -22.66 1.70
C ARG A 521 -5.56 -21.23 1.65
N ILE A 522 -6.43 -20.21 1.62
CA ILE A 522 -6.02 -18.80 1.72
C ILE A 522 -5.34 -18.53 3.07
N ARG A 523 -5.90 -19.05 4.17
CA ARG A 523 -5.31 -18.92 5.51
C ARG A 523 -3.95 -19.60 5.61
N GLU A 524 -3.81 -20.80 5.05
CA GLU A 524 -2.55 -21.54 5.02
C GLU A 524 -1.46 -20.75 4.27
N LYS A 525 -1.73 -20.28 3.05
CA LYS A 525 -0.80 -19.45 2.27
C LYS A 525 -0.43 -18.15 2.97
N SER A 526 -1.38 -17.51 3.64
CA SER A 526 -1.16 -16.29 4.41
C SER A 526 -0.16 -16.51 5.56
N LEU A 527 -0.21 -17.68 6.21
CA LEU A 527 0.73 -18.06 7.28
C LEU A 527 2.12 -18.40 6.72
N GLU A 528 2.21 -19.22 5.66
CA GLU A 528 3.47 -19.56 4.98
C GLU A 528 4.21 -18.30 4.49
N LEU A 529 3.45 -17.35 3.94
CA LEU A 529 3.99 -16.05 3.53
C LEU A 529 4.50 -15.25 4.73
N GLY A 530 3.78 -15.26 5.85
CA GLY A 530 4.18 -14.56 7.07
C GLY A 530 5.53 -15.03 7.63
N GLU A 531 5.75 -16.35 7.66
CA GLU A 531 7.04 -16.93 8.08
C GLU A 531 8.18 -16.49 7.15
N THR A 532 7.92 -16.48 5.84
CA THR A 532 8.89 -16.08 4.82
C THR A 532 9.22 -14.57 4.91
N VAL A 533 8.19 -13.73 5.07
CA VAL A 533 8.32 -12.28 5.24
C VAL A 533 9.11 -11.95 6.52
N GLY A 534 8.79 -12.60 7.63
CA GLY A 534 9.49 -12.42 8.91
C GLY A 534 10.97 -12.75 8.78
N ARG A 535 11.31 -13.88 8.15
CA ARG A 535 12.70 -14.29 7.89
C ARG A 535 13.52 -13.23 7.13
N TYR A 536 12.91 -12.52 6.18
CA TYR A 536 13.63 -11.51 5.40
C TYR A 536 13.62 -10.12 6.01
N PHE A 537 12.66 -9.79 6.86
CA PHE A 537 12.55 -8.41 7.32
C PHE A 537 12.79 -8.25 8.81
N ASP A 538 12.51 -9.21 9.69
CA ASP A 538 12.47 -8.96 11.15
C ASP A 538 13.78 -8.42 11.75
N ASP A 539 14.94 -8.83 11.22
CA ASP A 539 16.28 -8.40 11.68
C ASP A 539 16.78 -7.08 11.06
N LEU A 540 15.98 -6.41 10.21
CA LEU A 540 16.37 -5.16 9.54
C LEU A 540 16.48 -3.96 10.48
#